data_AF-A0A026WDL9-F1
#
_entry.id   AF-A0A026WDL9-F1
#
_cell.length_a   1.000
_cell.length_b   1.000
_cell.length_c   1.000
_cell.angle_alpha   90.00
_cell.angle_beta   90.00
_cell.angle_gamma   90.00
#
_symmetry.space_group_name_H-M   'P 1'
#
loop_
_entity.id
_entity.type
_entity.pdbx_description
1 polymer ?
#
loop_
_entity_poly.entity_id
_entity_poly.type
_entity_poly.pdbx_seq_one_letter_code
_entity_poly.pdbx_strand_id
1 'polypeptide(L)'
;MRENNPRREIDVEFGEVETGAEAVRMIEIANRSCVKQITYEAHRDTTTNPLDHVFELCSYSWTLFSGQVYKCRIYYRPFVPFSVNVDYFTIVDSAGERAEIRVRGMCIGMILAHALK
;
A
#
# COMPACT_ATOMS: atom_id res chain seq x y z
N MET A 1 -3.42 -32.72 2.92
CA MET A 1 -2.21 -31.92 2.63
C MET A 1 -2.71 -30.56 2.18
N ARG A 2 -2.46 -29.48 2.95
CA ARG A 2 -2.90 -28.14 2.57
C ARG A 2 -1.92 -27.61 1.53
N GLU A 3 -2.42 -27.39 0.33
CA GLU A 3 -1.70 -26.78 -0.77
C GLU A 3 -1.25 -25.38 -0.34
N ASN A 4 0.06 -25.13 -0.34
CA ASN A 4 0.62 -23.81 -0.16
C ASN A 4 0.22 -22.99 -1.38
N ASN A 5 -0.93 -22.32 -1.31
CA ASN A 5 -1.29 -21.29 -2.27
C ASN A 5 -0.26 -20.16 -2.09
N PRO A 6 0.60 -19.84 -3.07
CA PRO A 6 1.55 -18.75 -2.93
C PRO A 6 0.74 -17.48 -2.71
N ARG A 7 0.85 -16.89 -1.50
CA ARG A 7 0.25 -15.60 -1.21
C ARG A 7 0.72 -14.63 -2.28
N ARG A 8 -0.22 -13.94 -2.92
CA ARG A 8 0.13 -12.92 -3.91
C ARG A 8 0.73 -11.74 -3.15
N GLU A 9 2.05 -11.62 -3.20
CA GLU A 9 2.79 -10.51 -2.58
C GLU A 9 2.99 -9.39 -3.62
N ILE A 10 2.72 -8.15 -3.20
CA ILE A 10 2.85 -6.95 -4.01
C ILE A 10 3.80 -6.01 -3.28
N ASP A 11 5.01 -5.82 -3.82
CA ASP A 11 5.96 -4.83 -3.32
C ASP A 11 5.72 -3.46 -3.99
N VAL A 12 5.62 -2.42 -3.19
CA VAL A 12 5.44 -1.04 -3.65
C VAL A 12 6.53 -0.15 -3.06
N GLU A 13 7.42 0.34 -3.92
CA GLU A 13 8.53 1.20 -3.52
C GLU A 13 8.26 2.68 -3.85
N PHE A 14 8.36 3.51 -2.83
CA PHE A 14 8.25 4.97 -2.93
C PHE A 14 9.60 5.64 -3.17
N GLY A 15 10.71 5.00 -2.80
CA GLY A 15 12.04 5.60 -2.85
C GLY A 15 12.23 6.68 -1.79
N GLU A 16 13.01 7.71 -2.12
CA GLU A 16 13.28 8.86 -1.24
C GLU A 16 12.17 9.92 -1.35
N VAL A 17 11.64 10.35 -0.21
CA VAL A 17 10.59 11.38 -0.10
C VAL A 17 10.98 12.37 0.97
N GLU A 18 10.88 13.66 0.65
CA GLU A 18 11.21 14.73 1.57
C GLU A 18 10.32 14.71 2.82
N THR A 19 10.89 15.11 3.95
CA THR A 19 10.17 15.20 5.22
C THR A 19 8.93 16.09 5.08
N GLY A 20 7.76 15.53 5.38
CA GLY A 20 6.46 16.21 5.32
C GLY A 20 5.82 16.25 3.92
N ALA A 21 6.55 15.89 2.86
CA ALA A 21 6.03 15.79 1.50
C ALA A 21 5.18 14.53 1.33
N GLU A 22 4.27 14.56 0.36
CA GLU A 22 3.41 13.42 0.02
C GLU A 22 3.83 12.83 -1.33
N ALA A 23 4.02 11.51 -1.35
CA ALA A 23 4.20 10.74 -2.56
C ALA A 23 3.03 9.78 -2.75
N VAL A 24 2.70 9.48 -4.01
CA VAL A 24 1.60 8.57 -4.37
C VAL A 24 2.12 7.45 -5.26
N ARG A 25 1.68 6.23 -4.97
CA ARG A 25 1.80 5.06 -5.84
C ARG A 25 0.43 4.46 -6.10
N MET A 26 0.33 3.68 -7.17
CA MET A 26 -0.93 3.12 -7.61
C MET A 26 -0.79 1.63 -7.90
N ILE A 27 -1.75 0.85 -7.42
CA ILE A 27 -1.93 -0.55 -7.75
C ILE A 27 -3.31 -0.77 -8.36
N GLU A 28 -3.48 -1.86 -9.09
CA GLU A 28 -4.76 -2.25 -9.68
C GLU A 28 -5.38 -3.41 -8.90
N ILE A 29 -6.63 -3.22 -8.47
CA ILE A 29 -7.47 -4.28 -7.90
C ILE A 29 -8.49 -4.63 -8.98
N ALA A 30 -8.51 -5.89 -9.42
CA ALA A 30 -9.32 -6.30 -10.55
C ALA A 30 -10.11 -7.58 -10.26
N ASN A 31 -11.42 -7.56 -10.51
CA ASN A 31 -12.19 -8.79 -10.55
C ASN A 31 -12.06 -9.44 -11.93
N ARG A 32 -11.06 -10.31 -12.07
CA ARG A 32 -10.83 -11.11 -13.30
C ARG A 32 -11.58 -12.45 -13.30
N SER A 33 -12.40 -12.71 -12.28
CA SER A 33 -13.17 -13.95 -12.19
C SER A 33 -14.48 -13.86 -12.99
N CYS A 34 -15.15 -15.00 -13.18
CA CYS A 34 -16.51 -15.06 -13.72
C CYS A 34 -17.60 -14.68 -12.70
N VAL A 35 -17.23 -14.43 -11.42
CA VAL A 35 -18.19 -14.03 -10.39
C VAL A 35 -18.66 -12.60 -10.69
N LYS A 36 -19.98 -12.44 -10.82
CA LYS A 36 -20.61 -11.18 -11.25
C LYS A 36 -20.15 -9.99 -10.41
N GLN A 37 -19.96 -10.17 -9.10
CA GLN A 37 -19.62 -9.12 -8.15
C GLN A 37 -18.79 -9.72 -7.01
N ILE A 38 -17.66 -9.10 -6.68
CA ILE A 38 -16.80 -9.47 -5.56
C ILE A 38 -16.57 -8.23 -4.69
N THR A 39 -16.63 -8.41 -3.37
CA THR A 39 -16.20 -7.40 -2.41
C THR A 39 -14.78 -7.71 -1.95
N TYR A 40 -13.96 -6.67 -1.88
CA TYR A 40 -12.59 -6.69 -1.38
C TYR A 40 -12.49 -5.78 -0.17
N GLU A 41 -11.74 -6.20 0.83
CA GLU A 41 -11.45 -5.45 2.05
C GLU A 41 -9.94 -5.44 2.28
N ALA A 42 -9.39 -4.28 2.62
CA ALA A 42 -8.02 -4.12 3.03
C ALA A 42 -7.93 -3.95 4.54
N HIS A 43 -7.01 -4.68 5.15
CA HIS A 43 -6.66 -4.57 6.56
C HIS A 43 -5.18 -4.19 6.67
N ARG A 44 -4.85 -3.40 7.67
CA ARG A 44 -3.45 -3.07 8.00
C ARG A 44 -3.00 -3.94 9.17
N ASP A 45 -1.78 -4.43 9.16
CA ASP A 45 -1.21 -5.07 10.35
C ASP A 45 -0.68 -4.02 11.32
N THR A 46 -1.56 -3.58 12.21
CA THR A 46 -1.21 -2.62 13.28
C THR A 46 -0.43 -3.25 14.42
N THR A 47 -0.29 -4.59 14.45
CA THR A 47 0.33 -5.31 15.58
C THR A 47 1.84 -5.33 15.46
N THR A 48 2.36 -5.51 14.24
CA THR A 48 3.80 -5.57 13.96
C THR A 48 4.42 -4.22 13.60
N ASN A 49 3.60 -3.19 13.36
CA ASN A 49 4.05 -1.88 12.88
C ASN A 49 3.40 -0.68 13.61
N PRO A 50 3.74 -0.48 14.89
CA PRO A 50 3.03 0.46 15.77
C PRO A 50 3.36 1.96 15.57
N LEU A 51 3.91 2.42 14.43
CA LEU A 51 4.38 3.82 14.28
C LEU A 51 3.87 4.58 13.03
N ASP A 52 3.63 5.88 13.29
CA ASP A 52 3.39 7.09 12.48
C ASP A 52 2.34 7.13 11.36
N HIS A 53 1.68 6.03 10.99
CA HIS A 53 0.63 6.04 9.96
C HIS A 53 1.05 6.78 8.67
N VAL A 54 2.32 6.67 8.29
CA VAL A 54 2.88 7.40 7.14
C VAL A 54 2.42 6.83 5.81
N PHE A 55 1.85 5.62 5.80
CA PHE A 55 1.21 5.03 4.63
C PHE A 55 -0.30 4.92 4.81
N GLU A 56 -1.04 5.23 3.75
CA GLU A 56 -2.50 5.17 3.73
C GLU A 56 -3.04 4.72 2.36
N LEU A 57 -4.05 3.84 2.37
CA LEU A 57 -4.83 3.54 1.17
C LEU A 57 -5.96 4.56 1.01
N CYS A 58 -6.23 4.99 -0.22
CA CYS A 58 -7.33 5.92 -0.52
C CYS A 58 -8.73 5.38 -0.14
N SER A 59 -8.88 4.06 -0.08
CA SER A 59 -10.05 3.35 0.42
C SER A 59 -9.59 2.00 0.95
N TYR A 60 -10.37 1.40 1.85
CA TYR A 60 -10.11 0.10 2.43
C TYR A 60 -11.17 -0.94 2.07
N SER A 61 -12.18 -0.57 1.27
CA SER A 61 -13.15 -1.53 0.75
C SER A 61 -13.60 -1.15 -0.66
N TRP A 62 -13.88 -2.17 -1.46
CA TRP A 62 -14.29 -2.04 -2.85
C TRP A 62 -15.24 -3.15 -3.23
N THR A 63 -16.20 -2.84 -4.10
CA THR A 63 -17.05 -3.85 -4.71
C THR A 63 -16.94 -3.73 -6.21
N LEU A 64 -16.46 -4.78 -6.88
CA LEU A 64 -16.15 -4.79 -8.31
C LEU A 64 -16.97 -5.83 -9.05
N PHE A 65 -17.61 -5.41 -10.13
CA PHE A 65 -18.24 -6.34 -11.07
C PHE A 65 -17.18 -7.09 -11.89
N SER A 66 -17.55 -8.24 -12.47
CA SER A 66 -16.66 -9.01 -13.35
C SER A 66 -16.10 -8.13 -14.47
N GLY A 67 -14.79 -8.18 -14.66
CA GLY A 67 -14.04 -7.37 -15.62
C GLY A 67 -13.70 -5.96 -15.15
N GLN A 68 -14.21 -5.49 -14.01
CA GLN A 68 -13.87 -4.17 -13.49
C GLN A 68 -12.51 -4.13 -12.80
N VAL A 69 -11.89 -2.95 -12.90
CA VAL A 69 -10.62 -2.61 -12.28
C VAL A 69 -10.79 -1.34 -11.47
N TYR A 70 -10.29 -1.34 -10.25
CA TYR A 70 -10.16 -0.19 -9.40
C TYR A 70 -8.67 0.18 -9.24
N LYS A 71 -8.38 1.47 -9.42
CA LYS A 71 -7.04 2.03 -9.26
C LYS A 71 -6.86 2.49 -7.81
N CYS A 72 -6.28 1.64 -6.98
CA CYS A 72 -6.02 1.96 -5.58
C CYS A 72 -4.78 2.83 -5.45
N ARG A 73 -4.94 4.02 -4.88
CA ARG A 73 -3.84 4.92 -4.54
C ARG A 73 -3.35 4.61 -3.13
N ILE A 74 -2.04 4.57 -3.01
CA ILE A 74 -1.30 4.44 -1.75
C ILE A 74 -0.54 5.75 -1.57
N TYR A 75 -0.79 6.42 -0.46
CA TYR A 75 -0.11 7.64 -0.06
C TYR A 75 1.05 7.30 0.87
N TYR A 76 2.15 8.01 0.75
CA TYR A 76 3.28 7.99 1.66
C TYR A 76 3.64 9.42 2.07
N ARG A 77 3.56 9.71 3.37
CA ARG A 77 3.88 11.01 3.94
C ARG A 77 4.74 10.84 5.19
N PRO A 78 6.07 10.79 5.06
CA PRO A 78 6.95 10.61 6.19
C PRO A 78 7.21 11.91 6.94
N PHE A 79 7.44 11.81 8.26
CA PHE A 79 7.73 12.98 9.12
C PHE A 79 9.00 12.86 9.95
N VAL A 80 9.62 11.67 10.01
CA VAL A 80 10.87 11.45 10.74
C VAL A 80 12.03 11.42 9.73
N PRO A 81 12.90 12.45 9.67
CA PRO A 81 14.00 12.53 8.72
C PRO A 81 14.94 11.31 8.79
N PHE A 82 15.47 10.90 7.64
CA PHE A 82 16.44 9.81 7.50
C PHE A 82 15.95 8.45 8.02
N SER A 83 14.63 8.29 8.17
CA SER A 83 14.00 7.03 8.54
C SER A 83 13.61 6.21 7.31
N VAL A 84 13.70 4.88 7.44
CA VAL A 84 13.10 3.94 6.50
C VAL A 84 11.76 3.51 7.07
N ASN A 85 10.70 3.65 6.28
CA ASN A 85 9.36 3.24 6.66
C ASN A 85 8.96 2.03 5.80
N VAL A 86 8.40 1.03 6.46
CA VAL A 86 7.84 -0.17 5.83
C VAL A 86 6.45 -0.37 6.42
N ASP A 87 5.50 -0.86 5.65
CA ASP A 87 4.17 -1.22 6.15
C ASP A 87 3.54 -2.36 5.34
N TYR A 88 2.54 -3.01 5.91
CA TYR A 88 1.88 -4.17 5.33
C TYR A 88 0.36 -4.02 5.34
N PHE A 89 -0.23 -4.19 4.17
CA PHE A 89 -1.68 -4.28 4.00
C PHE A 89 -2.05 -5.68 3.50
N THR A 90 -3.11 -6.26 4.02
CA THR A 90 -3.70 -7.49 3.49
C THR A 90 -5.01 -7.15 2.80
N ILE A 91 -5.14 -7.49 1.52
CA ILE A 91 -6.42 -7.48 0.82
C ILE A 91 -7.03 -8.87 0.92
N VAL A 92 -8.28 -8.95 1.36
CA VAL A 92 -9.08 -10.17 1.41
C VAL A 92 -10.31 -9.97 0.53
N ASP A 93 -10.63 -10.95 -0.30
CA ASP A 93 -11.89 -10.94 -1.05
C ASP A 93 -13.00 -11.70 -0.32
N SER A 94 -14.24 -11.56 -0.80
CA SER A 94 -15.41 -12.23 -0.22
C SER A 94 -15.36 -13.76 -0.30
N ALA A 95 -14.45 -14.35 -1.10
CA ALA A 95 -14.22 -15.79 -1.15
C ALA A 95 -13.14 -16.24 -0.14
N GLY A 96 -12.45 -15.29 0.52
CA GLY A 96 -11.40 -15.53 1.48
C GLY A 96 -9.99 -15.58 0.88
N GLU A 97 -9.83 -15.32 -0.42
CA GLU A 97 -8.53 -15.22 -1.05
C GLU A 97 -7.78 -13.98 -0.55
N ARG A 98 -6.46 -14.10 -0.43
CA ARG A 98 -5.62 -13.06 0.19
C ARG A 98 -4.47 -12.63 -0.70
N ALA A 99 -4.22 -11.34 -0.71
CA ALA A 99 -3.00 -10.73 -1.23
C ALA A 99 -2.37 -9.86 -0.15
N GLU A 100 -1.05 -9.84 -0.08
CA GLU A 100 -0.28 -9.01 0.84
C GLU A 100 0.40 -7.89 0.05
N ILE A 101 0.33 -6.67 0.54
CA ILE A 101 0.99 -5.51 -0.03
C ILE A 101 2.03 -5.05 0.97
N ARG A 102 3.28 -5.09 0.56
CA ARG A 102 4.40 -4.52 1.30
C ARG A 102 4.74 -3.18 0.68
N VAL A 103 4.63 -2.11 1.47
CA VAL A 103 5.02 -0.76 1.04
C VAL A 103 6.31 -0.37 1.73
N ARG A 104 7.19 0.32 1.01
CA ARG A 104 8.44 0.83 1.57
C ARG A 104 8.80 2.19 1.00
N GLY A 105 9.40 3.03 1.85
CA GLY A 105 9.86 4.36 1.52
C GLY A 105 10.96 4.83 2.48
N MET A 106 11.71 5.85 2.06
CA MET A 106 12.74 6.48 2.87
C MET A 106 12.43 7.98 2.99
N CYS A 107 12.36 8.45 4.22
CA CYS A 107 12.28 9.87 4.50
C CYS A 107 13.66 10.50 4.33
N ILE A 108 13.79 11.51 3.49
CA ILE A 108 14.99 12.35 3.44
C ILE A 108 14.73 13.65 4.18
N GLY A 109 15.73 14.11 4.94
CA GLY A 109 15.68 15.42 5.59
C GLY A 109 15.58 16.55 4.56
N MET A 110 15.20 17.74 5.02
CA MET A 110 15.23 18.92 4.16
C MET A 110 16.66 19.19 3.69
N ILE A 111 16.88 19.29 2.38
CA ILE A 111 18.16 19.75 1.85
C ILE A 111 18.08 21.27 1.77
N LEU A 112 18.62 21.97 2.77
CA LEU A 112 18.95 23.38 2.62
C LEU A 112 20.13 23.49 1.65
N ALA A 113 19.84 23.54 0.35
CA ALA A 113 20.83 23.93 -0.63
C ALA A 113 21.19 25.40 -0.37
N HIS A 114 22.32 25.65 0.30
CA HIS A 114 22.90 26.98 0.38
C HIS A 114 23.10 27.49 -1.06
N ALA A 115 22.28 28.46 -1.49
CA ALA A 115 22.63 29.30 -2.62
C ALA A 115 23.89 30.07 -2.21
N LEU A 116 25.04 29.65 -2.73
CA LEU A 116 26.26 30.44 -2.70
C LEU A 116 25.93 31.78 -3.37
N LYS A 117 26.09 32.86 -2.61
CA LYS A 117 26.09 34.23 -3.14
C LYS A 117 27.34 34.46 -3.98
#